data_AF-A0A535J287-F1
#
_entry.id   AF-A0A535J287-F1
#
_cell.length_a   1.000
_cell.length_b   1.000
_cell.length_c   1.000
_cell.angle_alpha   90.00
_cell.angle_beta   90.00
_cell.angle_gamma   90.00
#
_symmetry.space_group_name_H-M   'P 1'
#
loop_
_entity.id
_entity.type
_entity.pdbx_description
1 polymer ?
#
loop_
_entity_poly.entity_id
_entity_poly.type
_entity_poly.pdbx_seq_one_letter_code
_entity_poly.pdbx_strand_id
1 'polypeptide(L)'
;MRTEPDEGPAASRPLGDSGPEPKPAPDDLTERVVARNVLHRGRYLEFRIDTIERADGSRSTRDIVGHPGAVAILAIDDHDRVLLVRQYRIAAGEALLEIPAGTLDVDPATGRAEDPDAAAARELEEETGYRARSWRHVAGFWSAPGFATEFMHLYLATDLVPAHEDRLGPDEDEHLELERVPRAEAIAAAEQGRLRDAKSLVGLLWLARQTDGSRGPSRLGTPGEHKIVEAEFVLGLSDVLAANMALWRGSRALMATAAAIFGIGVVLLLTGRLQFGLVAMVVGLATLFGVAAVPVVWLRLRGWPDIFDRPSVIAADDVGVRYDSPFGNGMYRWAAFKRVRELDGFVFFDTGVGPSLFVPISAFRPEALMHLRRLLLAAGFSPNGRLTDRR
;
A
#
# COMPACT_ATOMS: atom_id res chain seq x y z
N MET A 1 0.29 -11.62 -65.28
CA MET A 1 0.81 -10.25 -65.45
C MET A 1 -0.11 -9.35 -64.63
N ARG A 2 0.23 -9.14 -63.36
CA ARG A 2 -0.49 -8.24 -62.45
C ARG A 2 0.21 -6.88 -62.51
N THR A 3 -0.54 -5.84 -62.78
CA THR A 3 -0.13 -4.44 -62.66
C THR A 3 -1.19 -3.73 -61.82
N GLU A 4 -0.79 -3.29 -60.64
CA GLU A 4 -1.58 -2.41 -59.79
C GLU A 4 -1.67 -1.00 -60.41
N PRO A 5 -2.70 -0.21 -60.06
CA PRO A 5 -2.63 1.23 -60.18
C PRO A 5 -2.53 1.90 -58.79
N ASP A 6 -1.34 2.43 -58.53
CA ASP A 6 -1.02 3.78 -58.06
C ASP A 6 -2.00 4.50 -57.09
N GLU A 7 -1.66 4.51 -55.80
CA GLU A 7 -2.28 5.38 -54.79
C GLU A 7 -1.56 6.74 -54.73
N GLY A 8 -2.23 7.80 -55.18
CA GLY A 8 -1.83 9.20 -54.97
C GLY A 8 -2.09 9.70 -53.53
N PRO A 9 -1.42 10.76 -53.08
CA PRO A 9 -1.34 11.12 -51.66
C PRO A 9 -2.64 11.70 -51.10
N ALA A 10 -2.97 11.29 -49.88
CA ALA A 10 -4.16 11.67 -49.13
C ALA A 10 -4.25 13.19 -48.91
N ALA A 11 -5.37 13.79 -49.37
CA ALA A 11 -5.75 15.14 -49.01
C ALA A 11 -6.18 15.20 -47.53
N SER A 12 -5.55 16.11 -46.78
CA SER A 12 -5.84 16.39 -45.37
C SER A 12 -7.28 16.85 -45.16
N ARG A 13 -8.04 16.11 -44.36
CA ARG A 13 -9.34 16.55 -43.82
C ARG A 13 -9.13 17.61 -42.72
N PRO A 14 -9.95 18.67 -42.65
CA PRO A 14 -9.85 19.68 -41.60
C PRO A 14 -10.34 19.12 -40.26
N LEU A 15 -9.63 19.45 -39.18
CA LEU A 15 -10.03 19.22 -37.79
C LEU A 15 -11.25 20.09 -37.48
N GLY A 16 -12.43 19.47 -37.47
CA GLY A 16 -13.69 20.08 -37.07
C GLY A 16 -14.10 19.65 -35.67
N ASP A 17 -14.19 20.64 -34.78
CA ASP A 17 -15.12 20.77 -33.66
C ASP A 17 -15.26 19.57 -32.70
N SER A 18 -14.45 19.58 -31.63
CA SER A 18 -14.67 18.74 -30.45
C SER A 18 -15.83 19.32 -29.63
N GLY A 19 -17.05 18.88 -29.94
CA GLY A 19 -18.20 19.06 -29.05
C GLY A 19 -17.90 18.52 -27.64
N PRO A 20 -18.67 18.96 -26.62
CA PRO A 20 -18.39 18.62 -25.23
C PRO A 20 -18.32 17.09 -25.06
N GLU A 21 -17.24 16.62 -24.45
CA GLU A 21 -17.05 15.19 -24.17
C GLU A 21 -18.29 14.62 -23.47
N PRO A 22 -18.76 13.43 -23.89
CA PRO A 22 -19.92 12.81 -23.27
C PRO A 22 -19.62 12.53 -21.79
N LYS A 23 -20.47 13.07 -20.92
CA LYS A 23 -20.39 12.88 -19.47
C LYS A 23 -20.31 11.38 -19.17
N PRO A 24 -19.32 10.91 -18.37
CA PRO A 24 -19.19 9.50 -18.07
C PRO A 24 -20.48 8.98 -17.44
N ALA A 25 -20.87 7.75 -17.80
CA ALA A 25 -22.02 7.08 -17.22
C ALA A 25 -21.87 7.02 -15.68
N PRO A 26 -22.94 7.22 -14.91
CA PRO A 26 -22.85 7.24 -13.45
C PRO A 26 -22.27 5.91 -12.94
N ASP A 27 -21.18 6.00 -12.18
CA ASP A 27 -20.56 4.90 -11.47
C ASP A 27 -21.57 4.29 -10.48
N ASP A 28 -21.63 2.95 -10.36
CA ASP A 28 -22.63 2.27 -9.52
C ASP A 28 -22.51 2.62 -8.03
N LEU A 29 -21.34 3.18 -7.66
CA LEU A 29 -21.00 3.62 -6.31
C LEU A 29 -21.45 5.04 -5.98
N THR A 30 -22.06 5.76 -6.93
CA THR A 30 -22.48 7.17 -6.72
C THR A 30 -23.83 7.26 -6.01
N GLU A 31 -23.86 7.91 -4.85
CA GLU A 31 -25.10 8.27 -4.14
C GLU A 31 -25.45 9.74 -4.41
N ARG A 32 -26.69 10.03 -4.86
CA ARG A 32 -27.16 11.40 -5.08
C ARG A 32 -27.97 11.88 -3.88
N VAL A 33 -27.60 13.02 -3.30
CA VAL A 33 -28.42 13.68 -2.27
C VAL A 33 -29.67 14.27 -2.91
N VAL A 34 -30.85 13.87 -2.43
CA VAL A 34 -32.16 14.33 -2.92
C VAL A 34 -32.93 15.18 -1.90
N ALA A 35 -32.55 15.13 -0.62
CA ALA A 35 -33.04 16.05 0.40
C ALA A 35 -31.99 16.24 1.50
N ARG A 36 -31.99 17.41 2.13
CA ARG A 36 -31.11 17.76 3.26
C ARG A 36 -31.92 18.34 4.40
N ASN A 37 -31.75 17.78 5.59
CA ASN A 37 -32.40 18.25 6.81
C ASN A 37 -31.34 18.64 7.85
N VAL A 38 -31.14 19.94 8.05
CA VAL A 38 -30.18 20.45 9.04
C VAL A 38 -30.84 20.45 10.41
N LEU A 39 -30.29 19.66 11.33
CA LEU A 39 -30.81 19.51 12.69
C LEU A 39 -30.23 20.54 13.64
N HIS A 40 -28.95 20.89 13.48
CA HIS A 40 -28.26 21.85 14.33
C HIS A 40 -27.09 22.53 13.62
N ARG A 41 -26.80 23.79 13.99
CA ARG A 41 -25.60 24.53 13.61
C ARG A 41 -24.93 25.04 14.88
N GLY A 42 -23.72 24.57 15.14
CA GLY A 42 -22.85 25.08 16.19
C GLY A 42 -21.94 26.21 15.68
N ARG A 43 -20.89 26.51 16.44
CA ARG A 43 -19.87 27.52 16.07
C ARG A 43 -19.13 27.15 14.78
N TYR A 44 -18.64 25.91 14.69
CA TYR A 44 -17.88 25.40 13.54
C TYR A 44 -18.54 24.21 12.83
N LEU A 45 -19.39 23.46 13.53
CA LEU A 45 -19.96 22.21 13.04
C LEU A 45 -21.44 22.34 12.70
N GLU A 46 -21.86 21.67 11.64
CA GLU A 46 -23.27 21.47 11.28
C GLU A 46 -23.64 20.00 11.52
N PHE A 47 -24.80 19.71 12.09
CA PHE A 47 -25.34 18.36 12.14
C PHE A 47 -26.59 18.27 11.24
N ARG A 48 -26.58 17.34 10.29
CA ARG A 48 -27.66 17.18 9.30
C ARG A 48 -27.91 15.73 8.92
N ILE A 49 -29.13 15.45 8.47
CA ILE A 49 -29.53 14.18 7.86
C ILE A 49 -29.79 14.42 6.38
N ASP A 50 -29.01 13.77 5.52
CA ASP A 50 -29.21 13.77 4.07
C ASP A 50 -30.01 12.53 3.65
N THR A 51 -31.01 12.71 2.79
CA THR A 51 -31.65 11.61 2.06
C THR A 51 -30.92 11.42 0.74
N ILE A 52 -30.41 10.22 0.50
CA ILE A 52 -29.73 9.84 -0.74
C ILE A 52 -30.60 8.92 -1.59
N GLU A 53 -30.36 8.95 -2.89
CA GLU A 53 -30.92 8.06 -3.90
C GLU A 53 -29.77 7.39 -4.66
N ARG A 54 -29.81 6.06 -4.78
CA ARG A 54 -28.80 5.25 -5.48
C ARG A 54 -29.19 5.02 -6.94
N ALA A 55 -28.28 4.44 -7.72
CA ALA A 55 -28.50 4.11 -9.13
C ALA A 55 -29.69 3.16 -9.35
N ASP A 56 -30.02 2.30 -8.38
CA ASP A 56 -31.17 1.40 -8.40
C ASP A 56 -32.51 2.07 -8.01
N GLY A 57 -32.49 3.38 -7.71
CA GLY A 57 -33.65 4.15 -7.26
C GLY A 57 -33.98 3.98 -5.77
N SER A 58 -33.26 3.13 -5.04
CA SER A 58 -33.44 2.98 -3.59
C SER A 58 -33.05 4.26 -2.85
N ARG A 59 -33.76 4.55 -1.76
CA ARG A 59 -33.52 5.71 -0.90
C ARG A 59 -33.11 5.29 0.50
N SER A 60 -32.19 6.04 1.10
CA SER A 60 -31.78 5.89 2.49
C SER A 60 -31.28 7.22 3.06
N THR A 61 -31.04 7.28 4.37
CA THR A 61 -30.52 8.48 5.04
C THR A 61 -29.05 8.34 5.42
N ARG A 62 -28.37 9.47 5.61
CA ARG A 62 -27.01 9.58 6.17
C ARG A 62 -26.96 10.70 7.20
N ASP A 63 -26.42 10.39 8.36
CA ASP A 63 -26.11 11.39 9.39
C ASP A 63 -24.74 11.99 9.08
N ILE A 64 -24.69 13.31 8.92
CA ILE A 64 -23.51 14.03 8.49
C ILE A 64 -23.18 15.16 9.46
N VAL A 65 -21.93 15.19 9.90
CA VAL A 65 -21.29 16.32 10.57
C VAL A 65 -20.59 17.17 9.51
N GLY A 66 -21.17 18.32 9.19
CA GLY A 66 -20.55 19.33 8.35
C GLY A 66 -19.41 20.02 9.09
N HIS A 67 -18.27 20.13 8.42
CA HIS A 67 -17.05 20.80 8.87
C HIS A 67 -16.48 21.62 7.70
N PRO A 68 -15.93 22.82 7.93
CA PRO A 68 -15.38 23.67 6.87
C PRO A 68 -14.05 23.19 6.26
N GLY A 69 -13.52 22.05 6.72
CA GLY A 69 -12.13 21.63 6.49
C GLY A 69 -11.15 22.18 7.52
N ALA A 70 -9.91 21.72 7.45
CA ALA A 70 -8.84 22.09 8.39
C ALA A 70 -7.46 21.99 7.73
N VAL A 71 -6.45 22.51 8.43
CA VAL A 71 -5.02 22.39 8.08
C VAL A 71 -4.28 21.66 9.18
N ALA A 72 -3.21 20.97 8.81
CA ALA A 72 -2.26 20.37 9.74
C ALA A 72 -0.84 20.67 9.28
N ILE A 73 0.05 21.02 10.20
CA ILE A 73 1.38 21.53 9.90
C ILE A 73 2.43 20.65 10.56
N LEU A 74 3.18 19.92 9.73
CA LEU A 74 4.41 19.28 10.15
C LEU A 74 5.53 20.32 10.11
N ALA A 75 5.83 20.95 11.24
CA ALA A 75 6.87 21.97 11.36
C ALA A 75 8.18 21.38 11.89
N ILE A 76 9.29 21.62 11.19
CA ILE A 76 10.62 21.12 11.55
C ILE A 76 11.59 22.29 11.69
N ASP A 77 12.23 22.40 12.86
CA ASP A 77 13.21 23.44 13.14
C ASP A 77 14.62 23.12 12.57
N ASP A 78 15.53 24.08 12.69
CA ASP A 78 16.93 23.98 12.25
C ASP A 78 17.78 22.97 13.05
N HIS A 79 17.25 22.47 14.16
CA HIS A 79 17.85 21.41 14.99
C HIS A 79 17.27 20.01 14.69
N ASP A 80 16.53 19.85 13.58
CA ASP A 80 15.84 18.61 13.19
C ASP A 80 14.87 18.10 14.27
N ARG A 81 14.16 19.03 14.92
CA ARG A 81 13.07 18.73 15.86
C ARG A 81 11.73 19.08 15.23
N VAL A 82 10.75 18.20 15.44
CA VAL A 82 9.36 18.44 15.08
C VAL A 82 8.71 19.26 16.19
N LEU A 83 8.03 20.34 15.81
CA LEU A 83 7.15 21.07 16.72
C LEU A 83 5.85 20.29 16.88
N LEU A 84 5.52 19.94 18.13
CA LEU A 84 4.29 19.28 18.53
C LEU A 84 3.61 20.13 19.59
N VAL A 85 2.29 20.02 19.69
CA VAL A 85 1.49 20.67 20.74
C VAL A 85 0.83 19.60 21.59
N ARG A 86 0.87 19.77 22.91
CA ARG A 86 0.11 18.95 23.85
C ARG A 86 -1.17 19.69 24.21
N GLN A 87 -2.32 19.10 23.87
CA GLN A 87 -3.63 19.72 24.07
C GLN A 87 -4.62 18.70 24.66
N TYR A 88 -5.44 19.14 25.60
CA TYR A 88 -6.53 18.32 26.12
C TYR A 88 -7.71 18.31 25.15
N ARG A 89 -8.01 17.16 24.56
CA ARG A 89 -9.16 16.99 23.67
C ARG A 89 -10.32 16.43 24.48
N ILE A 90 -11.31 17.26 24.79
CA ILE A 90 -12.49 16.86 25.60
C ILE A 90 -13.23 15.66 25.02
N ALA A 91 -13.30 15.54 23.68
CA ALA A 91 -13.93 14.41 23.00
C ALA A 91 -13.15 13.08 23.16
N ALA A 92 -11.82 13.15 23.30
CA ALA A 92 -10.98 11.98 23.58
C ALA A 92 -10.85 11.69 25.09
N GLY A 93 -11.11 12.69 25.93
CA GLY A 93 -10.99 12.58 27.39
C GLY A 93 -9.54 12.49 27.88
N GLU A 94 -8.57 12.93 27.08
CA GLU A 94 -7.15 12.91 27.43
C GLU A 94 -6.36 14.04 26.76
N ALA A 95 -5.16 14.30 27.27
CA ALA A 95 -4.18 15.17 26.61
C ALA A 95 -3.44 14.39 25.53
N LEU A 96 -3.58 14.86 24.29
CA LEU A 96 -2.91 14.30 23.12
C LEU A 96 -1.70 15.14 22.76
N LEU A 97 -0.66 14.46 22.25
CA LEU A 97 0.46 15.11 21.61
C LEU A 97 0.20 15.10 20.10
N GLU A 98 0.17 16.27 19.50
CA GLU A 98 -0.32 16.49 18.15
C GLU A 98 0.62 17.38 17.34
N ILE A 99 0.62 17.27 16.00
CA ILE A 99 1.17 18.32 15.15
C ILE A 99 0.24 19.55 15.19
N PRO A 100 0.77 20.77 15.03
CA PRO A 100 -0.04 21.98 14.95
C PRO A 100 -1.12 21.88 13.88
N ALA A 101 -2.31 22.40 14.15
CA ALA A 101 -3.44 22.29 13.25
C ALA A 101 -4.59 23.20 13.67
N GLY A 102 -5.38 23.64 12.71
CA GLY A 102 -6.65 24.29 13.04
C GLY A 102 -7.64 24.36 11.89
N THR A 103 -8.80 24.89 12.21
CA THR A 103 -9.99 24.84 11.36
C THR A 103 -9.96 25.98 10.35
N LEU A 104 -10.43 25.73 9.13
CA LEU A 104 -10.58 26.82 8.15
C LEU A 104 -11.68 27.78 8.60
N ASP A 105 -11.36 29.07 8.68
CA ASP A 105 -12.35 30.10 8.95
C ASP A 105 -13.36 30.20 7.81
N VAL A 106 -14.61 30.53 8.14
CA VAL A 106 -15.68 30.69 7.14
C VAL A 106 -16.13 32.14 7.17
N ASP A 107 -16.03 32.81 6.02
CA ASP A 107 -16.59 34.14 5.85
C ASP A 107 -18.12 34.08 6.04
N PRO A 108 -18.67 34.76 7.07
CA PRO A 108 -20.10 34.71 7.36
C PRO A 108 -20.96 35.37 6.29
N ALA A 109 -20.41 36.28 5.48
CA ALA A 109 -21.12 36.96 4.40
C ALA A 109 -21.18 36.13 3.11
N THR A 110 -20.11 35.40 2.80
CA THR A 110 -20.00 34.63 1.54
C THR A 110 -20.18 33.12 1.71
N GLY A 111 -20.05 32.62 2.95
CA GLY A 111 -20.05 31.19 3.28
C GLY A 111 -18.81 30.45 2.75
N ARG A 112 -17.78 31.18 2.33
CA ARG A 112 -16.57 30.61 1.74
C ARG A 112 -15.54 30.34 2.84
N ALA A 113 -14.92 29.15 2.79
CA ALA A 113 -13.80 28.83 3.65
C ALA A 113 -12.53 29.61 3.27
N GLU A 114 -11.72 29.92 4.27
CA GLU A 114 -10.38 30.50 4.15
C GLU A 114 -9.51 29.68 3.20
N ASP A 115 -8.55 30.34 2.56
CA ASP A 115 -7.53 29.65 1.78
C ASP A 115 -6.65 28.78 2.70
N PRO A 116 -6.47 27.48 2.40
CA PRO A 116 -5.69 26.58 3.26
C PRO A 116 -4.22 27.00 3.45
N ASP A 117 -3.58 27.69 2.50
CA ASP A 117 -2.21 28.15 2.68
C ASP A 117 -2.15 29.28 3.71
N ALA A 118 -3.14 30.18 3.70
CA ALA A 118 -3.27 31.25 4.68
C ALA A 118 -3.57 30.69 6.08
N ALA A 119 -4.53 29.77 6.19
CA ALA A 119 -4.85 29.10 7.45
C ALA A 119 -3.64 28.37 8.04
N ALA A 120 -2.88 27.63 7.22
CA ALA A 120 -1.69 26.91 7.71
C ALA A 120 -0.64 27.85 8.30
N ALA A 121 -0.43 29.02 7.69
CA ALA A 121 0.50 30.02 8.20
C ALA A 121 0.02 30.66 9.50
N ARG A 122 -1.28 30.98 9.60
CA ARG A 122 -1.93 31.52 10.80
C ARG A 122 -1.81 30.55 11.97
N GLU A 123 -2.26 29.31 11.78
CA GLU A 123 -2.29 28.27 12.83
C GLU A 123 -0.90 27.91 13.35
N LEU A 124 0.11 27.86 12.47
CA LEU A 124 1.49 27.64 12.90
C LEU A 124 1.95 28.76 13.86
N GLU A 125 1.62 30.01 13.57
CA GLU A 125 2.00 31.14 14.40
C GLU A 125 1.23 31.15 15.73
N GLU A 126 -0.09 30.94 15.69
CA GLU A 126 -0.96 30.92 16.86
C GLU A 126 -0.54 29.85 17.86
N GLU A 127 -0.37 28.60 17.41
CA GLU A 127 -0.12 27.48 18.32
C GLU A 127 1.36 27.33 18.74
N THR A 128 2.31 27.81 17.92
CA THR A 128 3.74 27.56 18.17
C THR A 128 4.56 28.83 18.41
N GLY A 129 4.04 30.00 18.02
CA GLY A 129 4.80 31.25 18.00
C GLY A 129 5.92 31.28 16.95
N TYR A 130 5.87 30.43 15.93
CA TYR A 130 6.81 30.43 14.80
C TYR A 130 6.12 30.79 13.49
N ARG A 131 6.88 31.41 12.60
CA ARG A 131 6.57 31.52 11.17
C ARG A 131 7.52 30.65 10.39
N ALA A 132 7.15 30.22 9.19
CA ALA A 132 8.02 29.46 8.31
C ALA A 132 8.28 30.21 7.00
N ARG A 133 9.52 30.16 6.50
CA ARG A 133 9.87 30.74 5.19
C ARG A 133 9.67 29.77 4.03
N SER A 134 9.64 28.48 4.33
CA SER A 134 9.51 27.41 3.34
C SER A 134 8.32 26.53 3.67
N TRP A 135 7.38 26.47 2.73
CA TRP A 135 6.14 25.73 2.81
C TRP A 135 6.01 24.74 1.67
N ARG A 136 5.45 23.57 1.99
CA ARG A 136 5.09 22.57 0.98
C ARG A 136 3.79 21.90 1.38
N HIS A 137 2.78 21.98 0.52
CA HIS A 137 1.62 21.09 0.62
C HIS A 137 2.07 19.63 0.40
N VAL A 138 1.76 18.76 1.35
CA VAL A 138 2.20 17.37 1.39
C VAL A 138 1.12 16.44 0.83
N ALA A 139 -0.08 16.52 1.39
CA ALA A 139 -1.20 15.64 1.09
C ALA A 139 -2.51 16.26 1.58
N GLY A 140 -3.63 15.71 1.12
CA GLY A 140 -4.93 15.97 1.72
C GLY A 140 -5.62 14.65 2.07
N PHE A 141 -6.40 14.64 3.16
CA PHE A 141 -7.09 13.44 3.62
C PHE A 141 -8.38 13.76 4.38
N TRP A 142 -9.33 12.83 4.33
CA TRP A 142 -10.55 12.90 5.14
C TRP A 142 -10.28 12.38 6.55
N SER A 143 -10.77 13.07 7.57
CA SER A 143 -10.61 12.62 8.97
C SER A 143 -11.53 11.44 9.30
N ALA A 144 -12.81 11.55 8.93
CA ALA A 144 -13.83 10.56 9.21
C ALA A 144 -14.88 10.52 8.07
N PRO A 145 -14.53 10.07 6.85
CA PRO A 145 -15.40 10.15 5.67
C PRO A 145 -16.71 9.35 5.78
N GLY A 146 -16.84 8.50 6.81
CA GLY A 146 -18.10 7.80 7.11
C GLY A 146 -19.22 8.71 7.62
N PHE A 147 -18.91 9.88 8.19
CA PHE A 147 -19.91 10.80 8.73
C PHE A 147 -19.51 12.29 8.74
N ALA A 148 -18.23 12.64 8.58
CA ALA A 148 -17.78 14.03 8.62
C ALA A 148 -17.35 14.54 7.24
N THR A 149 -17.59 15.82 6.97
CA THR A 149 -17.08 16.50 5.76
C THR A 149 -15.74 17.18 5.97
N GLU A 150 -15.03 16.87 7.06
CA GLU A 150 -13.72 17.45 7.33
C GLU A 150 -12.66 16.82 6.40
N PHE A 151 -12.17 17.66 5.49
CA PHE A 151 -10.98 17.41 4.71
C PHE A 151 -9.82 18.22 5.30
N MET A 152 -8.72 17.55 5.61
CA MET A 152 -7.51 18.17 6.15
C MET A 152 -6.45 18.34 5.07
N HIS A 153 -5.81 19.51 5.05
CA HIS A 153 -4.64 19.80 4.22
C HIS A 153 -3.37 19.72 5.07
N LEU A 154 -2.48 18.78 4.75
CA LEU A 154 -1.21 18.61 5.44
C LEU A 154 -0.10 19.41 4.77
N TYR A 155 0.61 20.22 5.55
CA TYR A 155 1.75 21.02 5.13
C TYR A 155 3.03 20.59 5.83
N LEU A 156 4.16 20.75 5.15
CA LEU A 156 5.50 20.74 5.72
C LEU A 156 5.98 22.20 5.80
N ALA A 157 6.33 22.63 7.01
CA ALA A 157 6.89 23.95 7.29
C ALA A 157 8.35 23.80 7.75
N THR A 158 9.24 24.53 7.10
CA THR A 158 10.69 24.53 7.38
C THR A 158 11.24 25.95 7.32
N ASP A 159 12.50 26.14 7.70
CA ASP A 159 13.11 27.46 7.87
C ASP A 159 12.30 28.31 8.85
N LEU A 160 12.05 27.73 10.03
CA LEU A 160 11.24 28.34 11.08
C LEU A 160 11.95 29.55 11.70
N VAL A 161 11.20 30.62 11.92
CA VAL A 161 11.65 31.83 12.61
C VAL A 161 10.67 32.18 13.72
N PRO A 162 11.13 32.58 14.91
CA PRO A 162 10.23 33.05 15.96
C PRO A 162 9.41 34.25 15.49
N ALA A 163 8.12 34.29 15.83
CA ALA A 163 7.31 35.48 15.69
C ALA A 163 7.71 36.53 16.73
N HIS A 164 7.91 37.79 16.32
CA HIS A 164 8.31 38.92 17.17
C HIS A 164 7.10 39.62 17.81
N GLU A 165 7.22 40.90 18.21
CA GLU A 165 6.29 41.63 19.11
C GLU A 165 4.82 41.74 18.66
N ASP A 166 4.44 41.22 17.49
CA ASP A 166 3.05 41.12 16.98
C ASP A 166 2.61 39.67 16.74
N ARG A 167 3.12 38.72 17.52
CA ARG A 167 2.78 37.30 17.35
C ARG A 167 1.28 37.08 17.53
N LEU A 168 0.71 36.25 16.68
CA LEU A 168 -0.56 35.61 16.98
C LEU A 168 -0.36 34.65 18.17
N GLY A 169 -1.37 34.56 19.04
CA GLY A 169 -1.40 33.62 20.15
C GLY A 169 -2.57 32.67 19.98
N PRO A 170 -2.61 31.56 20.71
CA PRO A 170 -3.77 30.68 20.69
C PRO A 170 -5.02 31.44 21.15
N ASP A 171 -6.19 30.99 20.71
CA ASP A 171 -7.47 31.54 21.16
C ASP A 171 -7.55 31.56 22.70
N GLU A 172 -8.30 32.51 23.29
CA GLU A 172 -8.44 32.63 24.76
C GLU A 172 -8.93 31.34 25.44
N ASP A 173 -9.63 30.49 24.69
CA ASP A 173 -10.20 29.21 25.12
C ASP A 173 -9.25 28.02 24.90
N GLU A 174 -8.08 28.23 24.28
CA GLU A 174 -7.14 27.19 23.87
C GLU A 174 -5.90 27.14 24.77
N HIS A 175 -5.86 26.12 25.62
CA HIS A 175 -4.68 25.81 26.42
C HIS A 175 -3.88 24.68 25.78
N LEU A 176 -2.69 25.00 25.29
CA LEU A 176 -1.75 24.04 24.70
C LEU A 176 -0.32 24.30 25.18
N GLU A 177 0.49 23.24 25.18
CA GLU A 177 1.92 23.30 25.50
C GLU A 177 2.76 22.93 24.26
N LEU A 178 3.69 23.79 23.87
CA LEU A 178 4.59 23.52 22.75
C LEU A 178 5.75 22.60 23.16
N GLU A 179 5.86 21.46 22.49
CA GLU A 179 6.95 20.49 22.63
C GLU A 179 7.83 20.47 21.38
N ARG A 180 9.15 20.44 21.58
CA ARG A 180 10.15 20.28 20.51
C ARG A 180 10.75 18.90 20.62
N VAL A 181 10.30 17.97 19.78
CA VAL A 181 10.69 16.57 19.86
C VAL A 181 11.67 16.25 18.73
N PRO A 182 12.85 15.65 18.99
CA PRO A 182 13.75 15.21 17.94
C PRO A 182 13.00 14.40 16.88
N ARG A 183 13.24 14.67 15.59
CA ARG A 183 12.51 14.05 14.48
C ARG A 183 12.45 12.53 14.60
N ALA A 184 13.58 11.89 14.88
CA ALA A 184 13.66 10.44 15.04
C ALA A 184 12.78 9.92 16.19
N GLU A 185 12.70 10.65 17.30
CA GLU A 185 11.86 10.30 18.44
C GLU A 185 10.37 10.49 18.14
N ALA A 186 10.00 11.58 17.46
CA ALA A 186 8.62 11.84 17.06
C ALA A 186 8.11 10.75 16.10
N ILE A 187 8.91 10.36 15.12
CA ILE A 187 8.62 9.23 14.22
C ILE A 187 8.47 7.93 15.01
N ALA A 188 9.44 7.60 15.87
CA ALA A 188 9.38 6.38 16.66
C ALA A 188 8.13 6.35 17.58
N ALA A 189 7.74 7.50 18.13
CA ALA A 189 6.54 7.62 18.94
C ALA A 189 5.26 7.34 18.13
N ALA A 190 5.20 7.78 16.87
CA ALA A 190 4.09 7.47 15.97
C ALA A 190 4.04 5.97 15.61
N GLU A 191 5.19 5.38 15.25
CA GLU A 191 5.30 3.95 14.89
C GLU A 191 4.97 3.01 16.05
N GLN A 192 5.29 3.43 17.28
CA GLN A 192 5.00 2.67 18.51
C GLN A 192 3.57 2.88 19.03
N GLY A 193 2.75 3.71 18.36
CA GLY A 193 1.39 4.01 18.79
C GLY A 193 1.30 4.88 20.05
N ARG A 194 2.37 5.62 20.40
CA ARG A 194 2.36 6.59 21.50
C ARG A 194 1.63 7.89 21.14
N LEU A 195 1.52 8.20 19.85
CA LEU A 195 0.62 9.24 19.34
C LEU A 195 -0.68 8.61 18.86
N ARG A 196 -1.81 9.20 19.27
CA ARG A 196 -3.16 8.68 18.99
C ARG A 196 -4.03 9.64 18.16
N ASP A 197 -3.42 10.71 17.67
CA ASP A 197 -4.05 11.69 16.79
C ASP A 197 -3.77 11.37 15.31
N ALA A 198 -4.83 11.30 14.50
CA ALA A 198 -4.76 10.80 13.12
C ALA A 198 -3.89 11.68 12.21
N LYS A 199 -4.03 13.01 12.28
CA LYS A 199 -3.24 13.94 11.46
C LYS A 199 -1.75 13.88 11.81
N SER A 200 -1.43 13.72 13.09
CA SER A 200 -0.06 13.50 13.55
C SER A 200 0.54 12.20 13.03
N LEU A 201 -0.23 11.11 13.07
CA LEU A 201 0.20 9.83 12.50
C LEU A 201 0.45 9.95 10.98
N VAL A 202 -0.46 10.60 10.24
CA VAL A 202 -0.28 10.83 8.80
C VAL A 202 0.98 11.64 8.52
N GLY A 203 1.17 12.77 9.22
CA GLY A 203 2.33 13.65 9.05
C GLY A 203 3.66 12.98 9.38
N LEU A 204 3.75 12.34 10.55
CA LEU A 204 5.00 11.72 11.03
C LEU A 204 5.36 10.46 10.27
N LEU A 205 4.39 9.62 9.89
CA LEU A 205 4.68 8.44 9.07
C LEU A 205 4.98 8.82 7.62
N TRP A 206 4.41 9.91 7.10
CA TRP A 206 4.90 10.50 5.87
C TRP A 206 6.36 10.96 6.03
N LEU A 207 6.68 11.70 7.09
CA LEU A 207 8.02 12.20 7.39
C LEU A 207 9.04 11.06 7.51
N ALA A 208 8.68 9.94 8.14
CA ALA A 208 9.50 8.74 8.25
C ALA A 208 10.00 8.28 6.86
N ARG A 209 9.09 8.24 5.88
CA ARG A 209 9.40 7.89 4.49
C ARG A 209 10.29 8.93 3.78
N GLN A 210 10.36 10.16 4.30
CA GLN A 210 11.27 11.20 3.82
C GLN A 210 12.67 11.10 4.43
N THR A 211 12.82 10.45 5.59
CA THR A 211 14.11 10.32 6.32
C THR A 211 14.92 9.15 5.82
N ASP A 212 14.22 8.08 5.41
CA ASP A 212 14.74 7.07 4.47
C ASP A 212 15.08 7.69 3.09
N GLY A 213 14.88 9.01 3.00
CA GLY A 213 14.70 9.84 1.83
C GLY A 213 15.87 10.74 1.41
N SER A 214 17.12 10.34 1.70
CA SER A 214 18.08 10.29 0.57
C SER A 214 17.52 9.45 -0.61
N ARG A 215 16.37 8.78 -0.44
CA ARG A 215 15.40 8.32 -1.45
C ARG A 215 13.95 8.79 -1.17
N GLY A 216 13.64 10.06 -1.41
CA GLY A 216 12.32 10.67 -1.10
C GLY A 216 11.08 10.01 -1.76
N PRO A 217 9.89 10.61 -1.55
CA PRO A 217 8.62 10.16 -2.12
C PRO A 217 8.50 10.76 -3.52
N SER A 218 8.30 9.91 -4.52
CA SER A 218 7.98 10.35 -5.88
C SER A 218 6.65 11.10 -5.87
N ARG A 219 6.67 12.36 -6.30
CA ARG A 219 5.48 13.12 -6.71
C ARG A 219 4.76 12.33 -7.81
N LEU A 220 3.43 12.30 -7.76
CA LEU A 220 2.62 11.93 -8.93
C LEU A 220 3.02 12.85 -10.09
N GLY A 221 3.57 12.27 -11.17
CA GLY A 221 3.74 12.92 -12.46
C GLY A 221 5.16 12.92 -13.07
N THR A 222 5.65 11.77 -13.53
CA THR A 222 6.22 11.50 -14.88
C THR A 222 6.73 10.05 -14.94
N PRO A 223 6.59 9.31 -16.06
CA PRO A 223 6.97 7.91 -16.15
C PRO A 223 8.48 7.77 -16.33
N GLY A 224 9.14 7.11 -15.37
CA GLY A 224 10.52 6.65 -15.51
C GLY A 224 11.42 7.01 -14.33
N GLU A 225 11.23 6.37 -13.18
CA GLU A 225 12.35 5.94 -12.32
C GLU A 225 11.82 4.90 -11.33
N HIS A 226 11.95 3.65 -11.75
CA HIS A 226 11.38 2.48 -11.11
C HIS A 226 12.18 2.14 -9.84
N LYS A 227 11.55 2.18 -8.65
CA LYS A 227 12.17 1.66 -7.42
C LYS A 227 12.24 0.12 -7.53
N ILE A 228 13.39 -0.39 -7.96
CA ILE A 228 13.70 -1.81 -8.10
C ILE A 228 13.87 -2.44 -6.71
N VAL A 229 13.22 -3.58 -6.47
CA VAL A 229 13.47 -4.49 -5.34
C VAL A 229 14.54 -5.46 -5.75
N GLU A 230 15.68 -5.43 -5.07
CA GLU A 230 16.75 -6.38 -5.31
C GLU A 230 16.88 -7.33 -4.12
N ALA A 231 17.08 -8.61 -4.41
CA ALA A 231 17.52 -9.60 -3.44
C ALA A 231 18.63 -10.44 -4.07
N GLU A 232 19.73 -10.55 -3.33
CA GLU A 232 20.85 -11.43 -3.65
C GLU A 232 20.90 -12.54 -2.60
N PHE A 233 20.97 -13.78 -3.06
CA PHE A 233 20.98 -14.96 -2.19
C PHE A 233 21.73 -16.11 -2.83
N VAL A 234 22.37 -16.91 -2.00
CA VAL A 234 22.95 -18.19 -2.41
C VAL A 234 22.00 -19.27 -1.96
N LEU A 235 21.53 -20.10 -2.89
CA LEU A 235 20.72 -21.26 -2.55
C LEU A 235 21.64 -22.39 -2.10
N GLY A 236 21.35 -23.00 -0.96
CA GLY A 236 21.92 -24.28 -0.56
C GLY A 236 21.05 -25.46 -1.00
N LEU A 237 21.59 -26.68 -0.90
CA LEU A 237 20.81 -27.91 -1.12
C LEU A 237 19.58 -27.99 -0.21
N SER A 238 19.71 -27.52 1.03
CA SER A 238 18.60 -27.43 2.00
C SER A 238 17.48 -26.52 1.50
N ASP A 239 17.81 -25.38 0.89
CA ASP A 239 16.82 -24.41 0.40
C ASP A 239 16.07 -24.95 -0.80
N VAL A 240 16.78 -25.60 -1.73
CA VAL A 240 16.16 -26.24 -2.90
C VAL A 240 15.22 -27.35 -2.46
N LEU A 241 15.62 -28.19 -1.49
CA LEU A 241 14.76 -29.23 -0.94
C LEU A 241 13.55 -28.64 -0.20
N ALA A 242 13.76 -27.62 0.64
CA ALA A 242 12.71 -26.95 1.38
C ALA A 242 11.68 -26.30 0.44
N ALA A 243 12.12 -25.58 -0.59
CA ALA A 243 11.26 -24.94 -1.57
C ALA A 243 10.42 -25.97 -2.36
N ASN A 244 11.02 -27.10 -2.77
CA ASN A 244 10.28 -28.17 -3.46
C ASN A 244 9.26 -28.85 -2.53
N MET A 245 9.61 -29.08 -1.27
CA MET A 245 8.67 -29.60 -0.27
C MET A 245 7.50 -28.64 -0.03
N ALA A 246 7.76 -27.33 0.07
CA ALA A 246 6.76 -26.30 0.23
C ALA A 246 5.75 -26.26 -0.93
N LEU A 247 6.24 -26.28 -2.18
CA LEU A 247 5.39 -26.36 -3.36
C LEU A 247 4.51 -27.62 -3.36
N TRP A 248 5.08 -28.74 -2.90
CA TRP A 248 4.37 -30.01 -2.92
C TRP A 248 3.25 -30.06 -1.88
N ARG A 249 3.54 -29.63 -0.64
CA ARG A 249 2.53 -29.52 0.43
C ARG A 249 1.46 -28.48 0.11
N GLY A 250 1.82 -27.41 -0.59
CA GLY A 250 0.88 -26.40 -1.08
C GLY A 250 -0.07 -26.90 -2.18
N SER A 251 0.11 -28.11 -2.73
CA SER A 251 -0.74 -28.67 -3.79
C SER A 251 -1.84 -29.57 -3.23
N ARG A 252 -3.08 -29.05 -3.18
CA ARG A 252 -4.25 -29.80 -2.69
C ARG A 252 -4.51 -31.09 -3.49
N ALA A 253 -4.28 -31.06 -4.80
CA ALA A 253 -4.47 -32.23 -5.66
C ALA A 253 -3.47 -33.35 -5.33
N LEU A 254 -2.18 -33.00 -5.20
CA LEU A 254 -1.14 -33.98 -4.85
C LEU A 254 -1.35 -34.54 -3.45
N MET A 255 -1.74 -33.70 -2.49
CA MET A 255 -2.06 -34.13 -1.13
C MET A 255 -3.27 -35.07 -1.10
N ALA A 256 -4.32 -34.79 -1.87
CA ALA A 256 -5.48 -35.67 -1.97
C ALA A 256 -5.13 -37.02 -2.61
N THR A 257 -4.33 -37.02 -3.69
CA THR A 257 -3.85 -38.26 -4.32
C THR A 257 -2.97 -39.07 -3.36
N ALA A 258 -2.06 -38.42 -2.63
CA ALA A 258 -1.20 -39.08 -1.66
C ALA A 258 -2.00 -39.72 -0.51
N ALA A 259 -3.00 -39.00 0.01
CA ALA A 259 -3.92 -39.52 1.02
C ALA A 259 -4.75 -40.71 0.50
N ALA A 260 -5.20 -40.66 -0.76
CA ALA A 260 -5.92 -41.76 -1.40
C ALA A 260 -5.04 -43.00 -1.57
N ILE A 261 -3.79 -42.84 -2.04
CA ILE A 261 -2.82 -43.95 -2.16
C ILE A 261 -2.55 -44.58 -0.80
N PHE A 262 -2.36 -43.75 0.23
CA PHE A 262 -2.18 -44.23 1.60
C PHE A 262 -3.41 -45.02 2.09
N GLY A 263 -4.62 -44.48 1.89
CA GLY A 263 -5.87 -45.15 2.25
C GLY A 263 -6.08 -46.47 1.52
N ILE A 264 -5.76 -46.54 0.23
CA ILE A 264 -5.75 -47.79 -0.55
C ILE A 264 -4.78 -48.79 0.08
N GLY A 265 -3.60 -48.34 0.51
CA GLY A 265 -2.63 -49.18 1.20
C GLY A 265 -3.18 -49.79 2.51
N VAL A 266 -3.89 -48.98 3.31
CA VAL A 266 -4.57 -49.45 4.53
C VAL A 266 -5.63 -50.51 4.21
N VAL A 267 -6.46 -50.30 3.18
CA VAL A 267 -7.48 -51.27 2.76
C VAL A 267 -6.84 -52.57 2.26
N LEU A 268 -5.73 -52.48 1.51
CA LEU A 268 -5.00 -53.65 1.03
C LEU A 268 -4.35 -54.46 2.17
N LEU A 269 -3.87 -53.80 3.22
CA LEU A 269 -3.41 -54.47 4.44
C LEU A 269 -4.54 -55.23 5.13
N LEU A 270 -5.69 -54.57 5.34
CA LEU A 270 -6.85 -55.15 6.01
C LEU A 270 -7.48 -56.33 5.23
N THR A 271 -7.29 -56.37 3.90
CA THR A 271 -7.77 -57.43 3.02
C THR A 271 -6.72 -58.53 2.75
N GLY A 272 -5.61 -58.53 3.48
CA GLY A 272 -4.60 -59.59 3.45
C GLY A 272 -3.56 -59.49 2.33
N ARG A 273 -3.53 -58.38 1.56
CA ARG A 273 -2.52 -58.13 0.52
C ARG A 273 -1.33 -57.33 1.06
N LEU A 274 -0.61 -57.94 2.00
CA LEU A 274 0.40 -57.28 2.83
C LEU A 274 1.46 -56.49 2.03
N GLN A 275 2.08 -57.12 1.02
CA GLN A 275 3.18 -56.51 0.25
C GLN A 275 2.73 -55.25 -0.51
N PHE A 276 1.56 -55.31 -1.17
CA PHE A 276 1.02 -54.17 -1.92
C PHE A 276 0.53 -53.06 -1.00
N GLY A 277 -0.06 -53.42 0.14
CA GLY A 277 -0.53 -52.46 1.14
C GLY A 277 0.59 -51.64 1.76
N LEU A 278 1.69 -52.28 2.17
CA LEU A 278 2.88 -51.61 2.70
C LEU A 278 3.51 -50.66 1.68
N VAL A 279 3.69 -51.11 0.44
CA VAL A 279 4.27 -50.27 -0.62
C VAL A 279 3.42 -49.04 -0.87
N ALA A 280 2.10 -49.18 -0.99
CA ALA A 280 1.19 -48.06 -1.18
C ALA A 280 1.22 -47.09 0.01
N MET A 281 1.25 -47.58 1.25
CA MET A 281 1.38 -46.71 2.43
C MET A 281 2.70 -45.95 2.47
N VAL A 282 3.83 -46.61 2.19
CA VAL A 282 5.15 -45.96 2.16
C VAL A 282 5.20 -44.88 1.08
N VAL A 283 4.70 -45.17 -0.12
CA VAL A 283 4.63 -44.19 -1.22
C VAL A 283 3.71 -43.02 -0.87
N GLY A 284 2.52 -43.30 -0.33
CA GLY A 284 1.57 -42.27 0.12
C GLY A 284 2.17 -41.38 1.21
N LEU A 285 2.80 -41.97 2.21
CA LEU A 285 3.44 -41.25 3.31
C LEU A 285 4.65 -40.43 2.84
N ALA A 286 5.53 -41.02 2.04
CA ALA A 286 6.68 -40.32 1.46
C ALA A 286 6.24 -39.12 0.59
N THR A 287 5.09 -39.22 -0.08
CA THR A 287 4.50 -38.13 -0.85
C THR A 287 3.90 -37.06 0.07
N LEU A 288 3.15 -37.44 1.11
CA LEU A 288 2.56 -36.50 2.08
C LEU A 288 3.62 -35.66 2.82
N PHE A 289 4.77 -36.27 3.16
CA PHE A 289 5.86 -35.57 3.84
C PHE A 289 6.83 -34.86 2.88
N GLY A 290 6.64 -35.03 1.57
CA GLY A 290 7.46 -34.40 0.53
C GLY A 290 8.81 -35.08 0.27
N VAL A 291 9.10 -36.21 0.92
CA VAL A 291 10.33 -36.99 0.77
C VAL A 291 10.51 -37.51 -0.66
N ALA A 292 9.40 -37.83 -1.34
CA ALA A 292 9.44 -38.33 -2.71
C ALA A 292 9.90 -37.27 -3.77
N ALA A 293 10.18 -36.02 -3.38
CA ALA A 293 10.68 -34.96 -4.26
C ALA A 293 12.20 -35.00 -4.31
N VAL A 294 12.84 -35.59 -3.29
CA VAL A 294 14.31 -35.69 -3.19
C VAL A 294 14.91 -36.35 -4.44
N PRO A 295 14.41 -37.48 -4.97
CA PRO A 295 14.97 -38.08 -6.18
C PRO A 295 14.78 -37.21 -7.43
N VAL A 296 13.65 -36.52 -7.54
CA VAL A 296 13.35 -35.61 -8.66
C VAL A 296 14.28 -34.40 -8.65
N VAL A 297 14.46 -33.79 -7.48
CA VAL A 297 15.40 -32.69 -7.25
C VAL A 297 16.83 -33.14 -7.53
N TRP A 298 17.24 -34.31 -7.02
CA TRP A 298 18.57 -34.86 -7.26
C TRP A 298 18.88 -35.10 -8.74
N LEU A 299 17.95 -35.72 -9.49
CA LEU A 299 18.10 -35.92 -10.94
C LEU A 299 18.27 -34.59 -11.69
N ARG A 300 17.56 -33.55 -11.24
CA ARG A 300 17.63 -32.21 -11.83
C ARG A 300 18.96 -31.51 -11.54
N LEU A 301 19.47 -31.64 -10.32
CA LEU A 301 20.72 -31.02 -9.88
C LEU A 301 21.97 -31.73 -10.43
N ARG A 302 21.87 -33.01 -10.79
CA ARG A 302 22.99 -33.82 -11.30
C ARG A 302 23.71 -33.22 -12.53
N GLY A 303 23.04 -32.37 -13.30
CA GLY A 303 23.63 -31.67 -14.45
C GLY A 303 24.34 -30.35 -14.14
N TRP A 304 24.36 -29.91 -12.88
CA TRP A 304 24.75 -28.55 -12.49
C TRP A 304 25.58 -28.55 -11.19
N PRO A 305 26.85 -28.99 -11.24
CA PRO A 305 27.67 -29.17 -10.04
C PRO A 305 27.96 -27.86 -9.28
N ASP A 306 28.09 -26.74 -9.99
CA ASP A 306 28.47 -25.43 -9.41
C ASP A 306 27.25 -24.58 -8.98
N ILE A 307 26.08 -25.21 -8.88
CA ILE A 307 24.80 -24.52 -8.66
C ILE A 307 24.68 -23.82 -7.30
N PHE A 308 25.45 -24.28 -6.32
CA PHE A 308 25.39 -23.77 -4.95
C PHE A 308 26.45 -22.70 -4.66
N ASP A 309 27.37 -22.45 -5.59
CA ASP A 309 28.51 -21.54 -5.37
C ASP A 309 28.33 -20.17 -6.04
N ARG A 310 27.27 -20.00 -6.86
CA ARG A 310 26.99 -18.74 -7.55
C ARG A 310 25.78 -18.03 -6.93
N PRO A 311 25.90 -16.75 -6.56
CA PRO A 311 24.76 -15.98 -6.07
C PRO A 311 23.67 -15.88 -7.14
N SER A 312 22.42 -15.93 -6.68
CA SER A 312 21.24 -15.61 -7.45
C SER A 312 20.81 -14.18 -7.11
N VAL A 313 20.59 -13.38 -8.14
CA VAL A 313 20.09 -12.01 -8.02
C VAL A 313 18.71 -11.97 -8.65
N ILE A 314 17.75 -11.40 -7.93
CA ILE A 314 16.46 -11.04 -8.49
C ILE A 314 16.23 -9.54 -8.31
N ALA A 315 15.67 -8.90 -9.33
CA ALA A 315 15.38 -7.49 -9.38
C ALA A 315 13.94 -7.30 -9.89
N ALA A 316 13.02 -6.89 -9.02
CA ALA A 316 11.61 -6.70 -9.34
C ALA A 316 11.24 -5.21 -9.38
N ASP A 317 10.53 -4.79 -10.41
CA ASP A 317 10.02 -3.43 -10.58
C ASP A 317 8.53 -3.47 -11.02
N ASP A 318 7.98 -2.36 -11.49
CA ASP A 318 6.62 -2.28 -12.03
C ASP A 318 6.45 -2.95 -13.40
N VAL A 319 7.52 -3.29 -14.11
CA VAL A 319 7.47 -4.00 -15.40
C VAL A 319 7.46 -5.51 -15.17
N GLY A 320 8.26 -6.00 -14.23
CA GLY A 320 8.35 -7.42 -13.94
C GLY A 320 9.51 -7.81 -13.03
N VAL A 321 9.99 -9.03 -13.20
CA VAL A 321 11.11 -9.61 -12.43
C VAL A 321 12.24 -9.96 -13.38
N ARG A 322 13.36 -9.28 -13.22
CA ARG A 322 14.66 -9.68 -13.77
C ARG A 322 15.31 -10.66 -12.81
N TYR A 323 15.99 -11.66 -13.35
CA TYR A 323 16.71 -12.65 -12.56
C TYR A 323 18.02 -13.02 -13.23
N ASP A 324 19.04 -13.26 -12.42
CA ASP A 324 20.27 -13.93 -12.79
C ASP A 324 20.53 -15.02 -11.75
N SER A 325 20.50 -16.27 -12.18
CA SER A 325 20.64 -17.42 -11.30
C SER A 325 21.47 -18.50 -11.99
N PRO A 326 21.99 -19.48 -11.23
CA PRO A 326 22.63 -20.65 -11.83
C PRO A 326 21.74 -21.36 -12.86
N PHE A 327 20.41 -21.27 -12.73
CA PHE A 327 19.45 -21.89 -13.65
C PHE A 327 19.22 -21.08 -14.95
N GLY A 328 19.84 -19.91 -15.07
CA GLY A 328 19.71 -18.99 -16.21
C GLY A 328 19.49 -17.55 -15.76
N ASN A 329 19.53 -16.63 -16.73
CA ASN A 329 19.20 -15.22 -16.55
C ASN A 329 18.11 -14.78 -17.55
N GLY A 330 17.38 -13.72 -17.22
CA GLY A 330 16.31 -13.21 -18.06
C GLY A 330 15.38 -12.22 -17.37
N MET A 331 14.29 -11.86 -18.04
CA MET A 331 13.26 -10.97 -17.53
C MET A 331 11.87 -11.54 -17.81
N TYR A 332 11.07 -11.69 -16.76
CA TYR A 332 9.66 -12.01 -16.87
C TYR A 332 8.83 -10.76 -16.58
N ARG A 333 7.95 -10.38 -17.52
CA ARG A 333 6.94 -9.36 -17.25
C ARG A 333 5.89 -9.90 -16.28
N TRP A 334 5.22 -9.02 -15.52
CA TRP A 334 4.16 -9.44 -14.59
C TRP A 334 3.08 -10.31 -15.24
N ALA A 335 2.69 -9.99 -16.48
CA ALA A 335 1.71 -10.76 -17.25
C ALA A 335 2.13 -12.21 -17.56
N ALA A 336 3.44 -12.53 -17.54
CA ALA A 336 3.94 -13.87 -17.78
C ALA A 336 3.69 -14.82 -16.58
N PHE A 337 3.47 -14.27 -15.38
CA PHE A 337 3.19 -15.07 -14.20
C PHE A 337 1.69 -15.40 -14.13
N LYS A 338 1.39 -16.71 -14.09
CA LYS A 338 0.04 -17.19 -13.80
C LYS A 338 -0.29 -16.97 -12.33
N ARG A 339 0.65 -17.24 -11.43
CA ARG A 339 0.48 -17.11 -9.97
C ARG A 339 1.77 -16.67 -9.30
N VAL A 340 1.62 -15.93 -8.20
CA VAL A 340 2.69 -15.69 -7.24
C VAL A 340 2.19 -16.14 -5.87
N ARG A 341 3.00 -16.87 -5.11
CA ARG A 341 2.61 -17.43 -3.80
C ARG A 341 3.72 -17.26 -2.77
N GLU A 342 3.36 -16.87 -1.56
CA GLU A 342 4.25 -16.94 -0.41
C GLU A 342 3.94 -18.23 0.38
N LEU A 343 4.89 -19.17 0.44
CA LEU A 343 4.71 -20.49 1.08
C LEU A 343 5.98 -20.89 1.84
N ASP A 344 5.81 -21.33 3.09
CA ASP A 344 6.87 -21.87 3.97
C ASP A 344 8.20 -21.10 3.92
N GLY A 345 8.14 -19.76 3.92
CA GLY A 345 9.34 -18.90 3.94
C GLY A 345 9.92 -18.57 2.56
N PHE A 346 9.21 -18.86 1.47
CA PHE A 346 9.64 -18.56 0.11
C PHE A 346 8.58 -17.81 -0.68
N VAL A 347 9.01 -16.96 -1.63
CA VAL A 347 8.17 -16.36 -2.67
C VAL A 347 8.34 -17.15 -3.96
N PHE A 348 7.26 -17.70 -4.51
CA PHE A 348 7.25 -18.48 -5.74
C PHE A 348 6.56 -17.72 -6.87
N PHE A 349 7.25 -17.53 -8.00
CA PHE A 349 6.72 -16.95 -9.23
C PHE A 349 6.50 -18.06 -10.27
N ASP A 350 5.22 -18.37 -10.55
CA ASP A 350 4.80 -19.48 -11.40
C ASP A 350 4.33 -18.96 -12.77
N THR A 351 5.07 -19.29 -13.83
CA THR A 351 4.73 -18.99 -15.23
C THR A 351 3.78 -20.02 -15.86
N GLY A 352 3.54 -21.15 -15.16
CA GLY A 352 2.73 -22.26 -15.65
C GLY A 352 3.42 -23.16 -16.68
N VAL A 353 4.70 -22.92 -17.00
CA VAL A 353 5.52 -23.75 -17.88
C VAL A 353 6.93 -23.86 -17.28
N GLY A 354 7.30 -25.03 -16.77
CA GLY A 354 8.64 -25.26 -16.21
C GLY A 354 8.84 -24.69 -14.79
N PRO A 355 10.09 -24.62 -14.30
CA PRO A 355 10.36 -24.23 -12.91
C PRO A 355 9.82 -22.85 -12.58
N SER A 356 9.11 -22.76 -11.46
CA SER A 356 8.82 -21.49 -10.82
C SER A 356 10.11 -20.87 -10.30
N LEU A 357 10.34 -19.58 -10.56
CA LEU A 357 11.39 -18.84 -9.86
C LEU A 357 10.99 -18.79 -8.38
N PHE A 358 11.90 -19.12 -7.47
CA PHE A 358 11.63 -19.04 -6.04
C PHE A 358 12.75 -18.31 -5.32
N VAL A 359 12.37 -17.53 -4.32
CA VAL A 359 13.28 -16.66 -3.57
C VAL A 359 13.00 -16.84 -2.08
N PRO A 360 14.02 -17.14 -1.25
CA PRO A 360 13.86 -17.16 0.20
C PRO A 360 13.38 -15.79 0.69
N ILE A 361 12.36 -15.76 1.55
CA ILE A 361 11.88 -14.51 2.16
C ILE A 361 12.99 -13.83 2.98
N SER A 362 13.86 -14.64 3.60
CA SER A 362 15.05 -14.18 4.33
C SER A 362 16.07 -13.45 3.44
N ALA A 363 16.03 -13.60 2.12
CA ALA A 363 16.88 -12.86 1.19
C ALA A 363 16.50 -11.38 1.08
N PHE A 364 15.28 -11.03 1.46
CA PHE A 364 14.81 -9.66 1.45
C PHE A 364 15.01 -9.00 2.81
N ARG A 365 15.46 -7.74 2.80
CA ARG A 365 15.23 -6.86 3.94
C ARG A 365 13.72 -6.66 4.13
N PRO A 366 13.22 -6.44 5.36
CA PRO A 366 11.78 -6.27 5.61
C PRO A 366 11.11 -5.23 4.71
N GLU A 367 11.82 -4.14 4.39
CA GLU A 367 11.33 -3.06 3.54
C GLU A 367 11.26 -3.48 2.06
N ALA A 368 12.26 -4.23 1.60
CA ALA A 368 12.32 -4.79 0.25
C ALA A 368 11.20 -5.82 0.03
N LEU A 369 10.92 -6.66 1.03
CA LEU A 369 9.81 -7.60 1.01
C LEU A 369 8.46 -6.88 0.98
N MET A 370 8.30 -5.82 1.78
CA MET A 370 7.08 -5.01 1.78
C MET A 370 6.87 -4.31 0.43
N HIS A 371 7.94 -3.81 -0.20
CA HIS A 371 7.85 -3.20 -1.53
C HIS A 371 7.54 -4.24 -2.61
N LEU A 372 8.13 -5.44 -2.54
CA LEU A 372 7.76 -6.55 -3.41
C LEU A 372 6.27 -6.88 -3.29
N ARG A 373 5.74 -6.97 -2.08
CA ARG A 373 4.30 -7.20 -1.85
C ARG A 373 3.43 -6.10 -2.45
N ARG A 374 3.87 -4.84 -2.41
CA ARG A 374 3.16 -3.73 -3.08
C ARG A 374 3.20 -3.85 -4.60
N LEU A 375 4.36 -4.20 -5.18
CA LEU A 375 4.48 -4.47 -6.62
C LEU A 375 3.56 -5.61 -7.05
N LEU A 376 3.53 -6.70 -6.26
CA LEU A 376 2.63 -7.84 -6.49
C LEU A 376 1.17 -7.40 -6.47
N LEU A 377 0.75 -6.63 -5.45
CA LEU A 377 -0.61 -6.11 -5.37
C LEU A 377 -0.97 -5.22 -6.57
N ALA A 378 -0.07 -4.30 -6.96
CA ALA A 378 -0.26 -3.44 -8.13
C ALA A 378 -0.36 -4.25 -9.44
N ALA A 379 0.39 -5.36 -9.53
CA ALA A 379 0.37 -6.28 -10.66
C ALA A 379 -0.80 -7.29 -10.62
N GLY A 380 -1.71 -7.21 -9.65
CA GLY A 380 -2.91 -8.07 -9.56
C GLY A 380 -2.71 -9.38 -8.79
N PHE A 381 -1.61 -9.53 -8.04
CA PHE A 381 -1.27 -10.70 -7.24
C PHE A 381 -1.45 -10.44 -5.74
N SER A 382 -1.95 -11.45 -5.03
CA SER A 382 -2.09 -11.54 -3.58
C SER A 382 -1.14 -12.61 -3.04
N PRO A 383 -0.74 -12.58 -1.74
CA PRO A 383 0.10 -13.63 -1.15
C PRO A 383 -0.41 -15.06 -1.36
N ASN A 384 -1.73 -15.23 -1.61
CA ASN A 384 -2.39 -16.52 -1.82
C ASN A 384 -2.77 -16.83 -3.30
N GLY A 385 -2.33 -16.03 -4.29
CA GLY A 385 -2.68 -16.24 -5.71
C GLY A 385 -3.11 -14.95 -6.43
N ARG A 386 -3.74 -15.02 -7.61
CA ARG A 386 -4.26 -13.82 -8.29
C ARG A 386 -5.46 -13.23 -7.54
N LEU A 387 -5.59 -11.91 -7.49
CA LEU A 387 -6.75 -11.23 -6.91
C LEU A 387 -8.07 -11.63 -7.59
N THR A 388 -8.01 -12.05 -8.86
CA THR A 388 -9.15 -12.52 -9.66
C THR A 388 -9.60 -13.96 -9.35
N ASP A 389 -8.83 -14.74 -8.60
CA ASP A 389 -9.14 -16.15 -8.27
C ASP A 389 -10.02 -16.30 -7.01
N ARG A 390 -10.49 -15.20 -6.40
CA ARG A 390 -11.57 -15.25 -5.40
C ARG A 390 -12.92 -15.36 -6.12
N ARG A 391 -13.29 -16.57 -6.51
CA ARG A 391 -14.69 -17.00 -6.70
C ARG A 391 -14.97 -18.23 -5.88
#